data_AF-A0A7X7RPY1-F1
#
_entry.id   AF-A0A7X7RPY1-F1
#
_cell.length_a   1.000
_cell.length_b   1.000
_cell.length_c   1.000
_cell.angle_alpha   90.00
_cell.angle_beta   90.00
_cell.angle_gamma   90.00
#
_symmetry.space_group_name_H-M   'P 1'
#
loop_
_entity.id
_entity.type
_entity.pdbx_description
1 polymer ?
#
loop_
_entity_poly.entity_id
_entity_poly.type
_entity_poly.pdbx_seq_one_letter_code
_entity_poly.pdbx_strand_id
1 'polypeptide(L)'
;CILCDNDVEYVENYETLILKAFADYPDADIIVFYIKRKEKPQPNYSDVRGMNYLSVLKIFSPEIAFRRDKVLENGIRFNELFGAGAHYYMGEENIFLYDCLKKKMNIMYLPIQIATLRETESTWFSGYDKRFFLSRGANYAAMSKWFSILLILQFALRKRALYRDNLTMWQAAKQMFLGRSEYLGGEKKKS
;
A
#
# COMPACT_ATOMS: atom_id res chain seq x y z
N CYS A 1 -13.10 9.20 6.88
CA CYS A 1 -11.95 9.88 6.23
C CYS A 1 -11.61 9.16 4.94
N ILE A 2 -11.07 9.87 3.96
CA ILE A 2 -10.47 9.30 2.75
C ILE A 2 -9.06 9.86 2.58
N LEU A 3 -8.11 9.02 2.16
CA LEU A 3 -6.77 9.48 1.78
C LEU A 3 -6.83 10.10 0.38
N CYS A 4 -6.19 11.24 0.21
CA CYS A 4 -6.17 11.98 -1.05
C CYS A 4 -4.74 12.24 -1.49
N ASP A 5 -4.54 12.34 -2.80
CA ASP A 5 -3.28 12.73 -3.43
C ASP A 5 -3.58 13.81 -4.47
N ASN A 6 -2.59 14.64 -4.81
CA ASN A 6 -2.75 15.82 -5.67
C ASN A 6 -3.09 15.44 -7.12
N ASP A 7 -2.73 14.22 -7.54
CA ASP A 7 -2.92 13.70 -8.89
C ASP A 7 -4.25 12.93 -9.06
N VAL A 8 -5.13 12.93 -8.05
CA VAL A 8 -6.41 12.20 -8.08
C VAL A 8 -7.54 13.11 -8.55
N GLU A 9 -8.33 12.63 -9.51
CA GLU A 9 -9.56 13.26 -10.00
C GLU A 9 -10.77 12.41 -9.58
N TYR A 10 -11.49 12.88 -8.58
CA TYR A 10 -12.69 12.22 -8.09
C TYR A 10 -13.85 12.32 -9.09
N VAL A 11 -14.66 11.28 -9.18
CA VAL A 11 -15.93 11.33 -9.92
C VAL A 11 -16.91 12.26 -9.20
N GLU A 12 -17.82 12.90 -9.93
CA GLU A 12 -18.72 13.93 -9.40
C GLU A 12 -19.46 13.50 -8.12
N ASN A 13 -19.88 12.23 -8.03
CA ASN A 13 -20.64 11.68 -6.90
C ASN A 13 -19.80 10.84 -5.92
N TYR A 14 -18.47 11.00 -5.89
CA TYR A 14 -17.58 10.17 -5.06
C TYR A 14 -17.96 10.16 -3.57
N GLU A 15 -18.33 11.31 -3.02
CA GLU A 15 -18.71 11.44 -1.61
C GLU A 15 -19.95 10.58 -1.30
N THR A 16 -20.97 10.66 -2.14
CA THR A 16 -22.19 9.85 -2.02
C THR A 16 -21.87 8.36 -2.11
N LEU A 17 -20.98 7.95 -3.02
CA LEU A 17 -20.56 6.55 -3.15
C LEU A 17 -19.87 6.04 -1.87
N ILE A 18 -18.98 6.84 -1.29
CA ILE A 18 -18.25 6.48 -0.07
C ILE A 18 -19.19 6.41 1.13
N LEU A 19 -20.05 7.43 1.32
CA LEU A 19 -21.01 7.46 2.43
C LEU A 19 -22.00 6.31 2.33
N LYS A 20 -22.54 6.03 1.13
CA LYS A 20 -23.43 4.90 0.90
C LYS A 20 -22.74 3.58 1.21
N ALA A 21 -21.48 3.40 0.81
CA ALA A 21 -20.73 2.18 1.12
C ALA A 21 -20.59 1.94 2.64
N PHE A 22 -20.30 2.96 3.44
CA PHE A 22 -20.25 2.80 4.90
C PHE A 22 -21.62 2.64 5.56
N ALA A 23 -22.70 3.06 4.91
CA ALA A 23 -24.07 2.79 5.35
C ALA A 23 -24.50 1.34 5.03
N ASP A 24 -24.18 0.86 3.83
CA ASP A 24 -24.47 -0.50 3.36
C ASP A 24 -23.62 -1.56 4.09
N TYR A 25 -22.41 -1.19 4.54
CA TYR A 25 -21.48 -2.04 5.27
C TYR A 25 -21.12 -1.44 6.65
N PRO A 26 -22.05 -1.47 7.61
CA PRO A 26 -21.85 -0.83 8.92
C PRO A 26 -20.66 -1.41 9.69
N ASP A 27 -20.41 -2.71 9.54
CA ASP A 27 -19.31 -3.43 10.21
C ASP A 27 -17.94 -3.20 9.56
N ALA A 28 -17.85 -2.49 8.44
CA ALA A 28 -16.57 -2.18 7.82
C ALA A 28 -15.90 -1.01 8.55
N ASP A 29 -14.67 -1.24 9.04
CA ASP A 29 -13.83 -0.18 9.60
C ASP A 29 -13.12 0.59 8.49
N ILE A 30 -12.71 -0.13 7.44
CA ILE A 30 -11.99 0.38 6.27
C ILE A 30 -12.66 -0.17 5.01
N ILE A 31 -12.89 0.70 4.03
CA ILE A 31 -13.35 0.34 2.70
C ILE A 31 -12.32 0.82 1.68
N VAL A 32 -11.87 -0.12 0.85
CA VAL A 32 -10.97 0.12 -0.27
C VAL A 32 -11.79 0.13 -1.55
N PHE A 33 -11.69 1.22 -2.29
CA PHE A 33 -12.38 1.45 -3.55
C PHE A 33 -11.48 1.17 -4.74
N TYR A 34 -12.02 1.35 -5.95
CA TYR A 34 -11.24 1.31 -7.17
C TYR A 34 -10.91 2.74 -7.64
N ILE A 35 -9.64 2.94 -8.02
CA ILE A 35 -9.20 4.12 -8.75
C ILE A 35 -8.61 3.69 -10.10
N LYS A 36 -9.17 4.26 -11.16
CA LYS A 36 -8.74 4.00 -12.53
C LYS A 36 -7.40 4.67 -12.81
N ARG A 37 -6.45 3.92 -13.35
CA ARG A 37 -5.12 4.39 -13.74
C ARG A 37 -4.61 3.62 -14.94
N LYS A 38 -3.66 4.20 -15.67
CA LYS A 38 -3.20 3.69 -16.97
C LYS A 38 -2.68 2.25 -16.90
N GLU A 39 -1.85 1.96 -15.91
CA GLU A 39 -1.30 0.62 -15.67
C GLU A 39 -2.33 -0.35 -15.05
N LYS A 40 -3.49 0.16 -14.65
CA LYS A 40 -4.57 -0.61 -14.02
C LYS A 40 -5.96 -0.11 -14.42
N PRO A 41 -6.38 -0.42 -15.66
CA PRO A 41 -7.65 0.06 -16.21
C PRO A 41 -8.88 -0.67 -15.65
N GLN A 42 -8.68 -1.67 -14.76
CA GLN A 42 -9.73 -2.46 -14.14
C GLN A 42 -9.50 -2.65 -12.63
N PRO A 43 -10.55 -2.90 -11.84
CA PRO A 43 -10.45 -3.25 -10.42
C PRO A 43 -9.50 -4.42 -10.13
N ASN A 44 -8.95 -4.47 -8.91
CA ASN A 44 -8.17 -5.63 -8.44
C ASN A 44 -9.00 -6.91 -8.38
N TYR A 45 -10.30 -6.76 -8.12
CA TYR A 45 -11.27 -7.80 -7.88
C TYR A 45 -12.60 -7.36 -8.50
N SER A 46 -13.35 -8.28 -9.12
CA SER A 46 -14.67 -8.01 -9.71
C SER A 46 -15.78 -7.91 -8.66
N ASP A 47 -15.57 -8.48 -7.48
CA ASP A 47 -16.60 -8.69 -6.47
C ASP A 47 -16.24 -8.03 -5.15
N VAL A 48 -17.29 -7.69 -4.39
CA VAL A 48 -17.15 -7.24 -3.01
C VAL A 48 -16.54 -8.36 -2.17
N ARG A 49 -15.50 -8.04 -1.39
CA ARG A 49 -14.82 -9.05 -0.57
C ARG A 49 -14.12 -8.47 0.65
N GLY A 50 -13.94 -9.32 1.66
CA GLY A 50 -12.99 -9.07 2.73
C GLY A 50 -11.54 -9.13 2.23
N MET A 51 -10.70 -8.27 2.81
CA MET A 51 -9.29 -8.16 2.50
C MET A 51 -8.45 -8.91 3.54
N ASN A 52 -7.39 -9.56 3.05
CA ASN A 52 -6.37 -10.25 3.84
C ASN A 52 -4.97 -9.67 3.58
N TYR A 53 -3.97 -10.18 4.31
CA TYR A 53 -2.58 -9.73 4.25
C TYR A 53 -1.96 -9.73 2.86
N LEU A 54 -2.38 -10.62 1.95
CA LEU A 54 -1.86 -10.66 0.58
C LEU A 54 -2.58 -9.68 -0.34
N SER A 55 -3.88 -9.48 -0.13
CA SER A 55 -4.70 -8.58 -0.95
C SER A 55 -4.38 -7.11 -0.70
N VAL A 56 -4.07 -6.71 0.55
CA VAL A 56 -3.75 -5.32 0.89
C VAL A 56 -2.44 -4.82 0.28
N LEU A 57 -1.56 -5.74 -0.15
CA LEU A 57 -0.31 -5.42 -0.86
C LEU A 57 -0.54 -4.86 -2.27
N LYS A 58 -1.77 -4.93 -2.80
CA LYS A 58 -2.13 -4.47 -4.15
C LYS A 58 -2.84 -3.12 -4.14
N ILE A 59 -2.98 -2.50 -2.97
CA ILE A 59 -3.78 -1.30 -2.73
C ILE A 59 -2.88 -0.08 -2.74
N PHE A 60 -3.41 1.00 -3.29
CA PHE A 60 -2.79 2.32 -3.39
C PHE A 60 -3.50 3.30 -2.45
N SER A 61 -2.77 4.28 -1.89
CA SER A 61 -3.26 5.13 -0.78
C SER A 61 -4.62 5.78 -1.04
N PRO A 62 -4.87 6.44 -2.18
CA PRO A 62 -6.14 7.14 -2.42
C PRO A 62 -7.35 6.20 -2.60
N GLU A 63 -7.13 4.90 -2.75
CA GLU A 63 -8.20 3.89 -2.76
C GLU A 63 -8.82 3.71 -1.36
N ILE A 64 -8.21 4.21 -0.28
CA ILE A 64 -8.54 3.87 1.11
C ILE A 64 -9.43 4.94 1.75
N ALA A 65 -10.62 4.53 2.17
CA ALA A 65 -11.45 5.26 3.12
C ALA A 65 -11.63 4.47 4.43
N PHE A 66 -11.74 5.16 5.56
CA PHE A 66 -11.82 4.53 6.88
C PHE A 66 -12.61 5.35 7.90
N ARG A 67 -13.13 4.66 8.91
CA ARG A 67 -13.72 5.24 10.12
C ARG A 67 -12.60 5.72 11.04
N ARG A 68 -12.55 7.04 11.26
CA ARG A 68 -11.43 7.70 11.97
C ARG A 68 -11.38 7.29 13.44
N ASP A 69 -12.53 7.26 14.09
CA ASP A 69 -12.74 6.77 15.45
C ASP A 69 -12.14 5.38 15.63
N LYS A 70 -12.46 4.43 14.72
CA LYS A 70 -11.94 3.06 14.78
C LYS A 70 -10.42 2.97 14.67
N VAL A 71 -9.81 3.77 13.78
CA VAL A 71 -8.35 3.83 13.62
C VAL A 71 -7.69 4.37 14.89
N LEU A 72 -8.26 5.44 15.49
CA LEU A 72 -7.73 6.06 16.70
C LEU A 72 -7.90 5.16 17.93
N GLU A 73 -9.05 4.51 18.09
CA GLU A 73 -9.34 3.55 19.16
C GLU A 73 -8.35 2.38 19.16
N ASN A 74 -7.91 1.94 17.98
CA ASN A 74 -6.93 0.86 17.82
C ASN A 74 -5.46 1.33 17.93
N GLY A 75 -5.23 2.63 18.11
CA GLY A 75 -3.90 3.23 18.24
C GLY A 75 -3.08 3.17 16.95
N ILE A 76 -3.73 3.11 15.78
CA ILE A 76 -3.06 2.97 14.49
C ILE A 76 -2.63 4.35 13.97
N ARG A 77 -1.41 4.43 13.44
CA ARG A 77 -0.82 5.63 12.86
C ARG A 77 -0.05 5.27 11.58
N PHE A 78 0.09 6.24 10.69
CA PHE A 78 1.00 6.11 9.56
C PHE A 78 2.46 6.07 10.04
N ASN A 79 3.28 5.30 9.35
CA ASN A 79 4.70 5.20 9.65
C ASN A 79 5.44 6.27 8.85
N GLU A 80 5.84 7.36 9.51
CA GLU A 80 6.49 8.54 8.91
C GLU A 80 7.85 8.24 8.26
N LEU A 81 8.43 7.04 8.47
CA LEU A 81 9.60 6.62 7.72
C LEU A 81 9.28 6.24 6.27
N PHE A 82 8.00 6.04 5.95
CA PHE A 82 7.50 5.63 4.65
C PHE A 82 6.60 6.71 4.04
N GLY A 83 6.63 6.82 2.71
CA GLY A 83 5.77 7.74 1.96
C GLY A 83 6.55 8.69 1.06
N ALA A 84 5.84 9.51 0.29
CA ALA A 84 6.46 10.49 -0.60
C ALA A 84 7.35 11.47 0.18
N GLY A 85 8.59 11.67 -0.25
CA GLY A 85 9.57 12.52 0.45
C GLY A 85 10.17 11.93 1.74
N ALA A 86 9.74 10.75 2.17
CA ALA A 86 10.29 10.09 3.36
C ALA A 86 11.61 9.35 3.09
N HIS A 87 12.20 8.79 4.15
CA HIS A 87 13.42 7.97 4.05
C HIS A 87 13.23 6.77 3.12
N TYR A 88 12.12 6.06 3.29
CA TYR A 88 11.65 5.04 2.37
C TYR A 88 10.48 5.58 1.56
N TYR A 89 10.62 5.72 0.25
CA TYR A 89 9.71 6.59 -0.50
C TYR A 89 8.33 5.96 -0.85
N MET A 90 7.98 4.80 -0.29
CA MET A 90 6.74 4.08 -0.64
C MET A 90 6.22 3.15 0.46
N GLY A 91 4.92 2.80 0.38
CA GLY A 91 4.35 1.64 1.07
C GLY A 91 3.76 1.94 2.45
N GLU A 92 3.60 3.22 2.79
CA GLU A 92 2.89 3.67 4.00
C GLU A 92 1.47 3.08 4.08
N GLU A 93 0.79 2.97 2.94
CA GLU A 93 -0.57 2.46 2.82
C GLU A 93 -0.63 0.96 3.07
N ASN A 94 0.38 0.21 2.59
CA ASN A 94 0.44 -1.22 2.83
C ASN A 94 0.72 -1.49 4.31
N ILE A 95 1.60 -0.71 4.95
CA ILE A 95 1.89 -0.80 6.39
C ILE A 95 0.62 -0.49 7.20
N PHE A 96 -0.05 0.62 6.89
CA PHE A 96 -1.31 1.01 7.54
C PHE A 96 -2.36 -0.11 7.47
N LEU A 97 -2.65 -0.64 6.28
CA LEU A 97 -3.63 -1.72 6.12
C LEU A 97 -3.19 -3.02 6.81
N TYR A 98 -1.89 -3.32 6.82
CA TYR A 98 -1.36 -4.50 7.49
C TYR A 98 -1.53 -4.40 9.01
N ASP A 99 -1.31 -3.22 9.58
CA ASP A 99 -1.50 -2.98 11.02
C ASP A 99 -2.98 -3.01 11.41
N CYS A 100 -3.88 -2.51 10.55
CA CYS A 100 -5.32 -2.70 10.71
C CYS A 100 -5.70 -4.19 10.76
N LEU A 101 -5.14 -5.02 9.87
CA LEU A 101 -5.38 -6.47 9.88
C LEU A 101 -4.82 -7.16 11.13
N LYS A 102 -3.64 -6.74 11.63
CA LYS A 102 -3.10 -7.26 12.90
C LYS A 102 -4.01 -6.96 14.09
N LYS A 103 -4.70 -5.82 14.05
CA LYS A 103 -5.72 -5.42 15.02
C LYS A 103 -7.10 -6.05 14.78
N LYS A 104 -7.21 -6.96 13.80
CA LYS A 104 -8.45 -7.65 13.40
C LYS A 104 -9.56 -6.68 12.94
N MET A 105 -9.19 -5.50 12.45
CA MET A 105 -10.15 -4.56 11.87
C MET A 105 -10.73 -5.13 10.57
N ASN A 106 -11.99 -4.81 10.30
CA ASN A 106 -12.69 -5.28 9.12
C ASN A 106 -12.36 -4.39 7.91
N ILE A 107 -11.65 -4.96 6.94
CA ILE A 107 -11.26 -4.27 5.71
C ILE A 107 -12.01 -4.91 4.54
N MET A 108 -12.80 -4.11 3.84
CA MET A 108 -13.55 -4.53 2.66
C MET A 108 -12.99 -3.89 1.39
N TYR A 109 -13.07 -4.61 0.28
CA TYR A 109 -12.85 -4.07 -1.06
C TYR A 109 -14.17 -4.00 -1.80
N LEU A 110 -14.50 -2.82 -2.32
CA LEU A 110 -15.64 -2.58 -3.19
C LEU A 110 -15.11 -2.19 -4.57
N PRO A 111 -15.50 -2.90 -5.66
CA PRO A 111 -15.07 -2.62 -7.03
C PRO A 111 -15.80 -1.41 -7.63
N ILE A 112 -15.99 -0.35 -6.85
CA ILE A 112 -16.66 0.89 -7.23
C ILE A 112 -15.59 1.91 -7.55
N GLN A 113 -15.64 2.47 -8.76
CA GLN A 113 -14.73 3.54 -9.15
C GLN A 113 -15.12 4.84 -8.44
N ILE A 114 -14.21 5.42 -7.66
CA ILE A 114 -14.41 6.72 -6.99
C ILE A 114 -13.57 7.84 -7.60
N ALA A 115 -12.52 7.50 -8.34
CA ALA A 115 -11.63 8.46 -8.96
C ALA A 115 -10.84 7.88 -10.14
N THR A 116 -10.16 8.75 -10.87
CA THR A 116 -9.15 8.45 -11.86
C THR A 116 -7.84 9.13 -11.48
N LEU A 117 -6.69 8.52 -11.76
CA LEU A 117 -5.39 9.16 -11.59
C LEU A 117 -5.03 9.96 -12.85
N ARG A 118 -4.61 11.22 -12.69
CA ARG A 118 -4.12 12.05 -13.81
C ARG A 118 -2.86 11.43 -14.41
N GLU A 119 -2.70 11.60 -15.72
CA GLU A 119 -1.44 11.29 -16.40
C GLU A 119 -0.44 12.43 -16.21
N THR A 120 0.04 12.61 -14.97
CA THR A 120 1.16 13.52 -14.66
C THR A 120 2.45 12.70 -14.53
N GLU A 121 3.59 13.32 -14.85
CA GLU A 121 4.89 12.70 -14.56
C GLU A 121 5.02 12.56 -13.04
N SER A 122 5.07 11.32 -12.56
CA SER A 122 5.27 11.05 -11.15
C SER A 122 6.66 11.55 -10.73
N THR A 123 6.71 12.68 -10.03
CA THR A 123 7.96 13.28 -9.53
C THR A 123 8.69 12.37 -8.54
N TRP A 124 7.96 11.45 -7.90
CA TRP A 124 8.47 10.58 -6.83
C TRP A 124 8.92 9.19 -7.31
N PHE A 125 8.48 8.72 -8.48
CA PHE A 125 8.81 7.40 -8.99
C PHE A 125 9.88 7.46 -10.08
N SER A 126 11.13 7.20 -9.70
CA SER A 126 12.28 7.15 -10.62
C SER A 126 12.46 5.80 -11.32
N GLY A 127 11.51 4.87 -11.20
CA GLY A 127 11.60 3.53 -11.76
C GLY A 127 12.11 2.46 -10.78
N TYR A 128 12.48 1.29 -11.32
CA TYR A 128 12.93 0.13 -10.55
C TYR A 128 14.45 0.15 -10.31
N ASP A 129 14.93 1.15 -9.57
CA ASP A 129 16.34 1.33 -9.22
C ASP A 129 16.72 0.62 -7.89
N LYS A 130 17.99 0.72 -7.47
CA LYS A 130 18.44 0.13 -6.20
C LYS A 130 17.69 0.69 -4.99
N ARG A 131 17.34 1.99 -5.01
CA ARG A 131 16.59 2.65 -3.93
C ARG A 131 15.19 2.08 -3.83
N PHE A 132 14.53 1.77 -4.94
CA PHE A 132 13.24 1.08 -5.00
C PHE A 132 13.28 -0.22 -4.23
N PHE A 133 14.25 -1.06 -4.55
CA PHE A 133 14.38 -2.37 -3.90
C PHE A 133 14.75 -2.22 -2.43
N LEU A 134 15.59 -1.25 -2.05
CA LEU A 134 15.88 -0.95 -0.66
C LEU A 134 14.61 -0.55 0.11
N SER A 135 13.84 0.44 -0.37
CA SER A 135 12.59 0.87 0.26
C SER A 135 11.54 -0.24 0.30
N ARG A 136 11.44 -1.06 -0.75
CA ARG A 136 10.53 -2.22 -0.77
C ARG A 136 10.90 -3.27 0.29
N GLY A 137 12.18 -3.51 0.50
CA GLY A 137 12.68 -4.42 1.52
C GLY A 137 12.36 -3.94 2.95
N ALA A 138 12.58 -2.65 3.21
CA ALA A 138 12.20 -2.02 4.47
C ALA A 138 10.68 -2.06 4.69
N ASN A 139 9.89 -1.79 3.64
CA ASN A 139 8.43 -1.84 3.69
C ASN A 139 7.91 -3.24 4.08
N TYR A 140 8.45 -4.30 3.48
CA TYR A 140 8.12 -5.67 3.87
C TYR A 140 8.49 -5.97 5.32
N ALA A 141 9.63 -5.46 5.80
CA ALA A 141 10.06 -5.63 7.19
C ALA A 141 9.12 -4.93 8.18
N ALA A 142 8.68 -3.70 7.86
CA ALA A 142 7.72 -2.94 8.65
C ALA A 142 6.37 -3.64 8.76
N MET A 143 5.88 -4.25 7.68
CA MET A 143 4.66 -5.05 7.72
C MET A 143 4.84 -6.33 8.55
N SER A 144 5.91 -7.09 8.31
CA SER A 144 6.23 -8.27 9.11
C SER A 144 7.70 -8.68 9.02
N LYS A 145 8.37 -8.73 10.17
CA LYS A 145 9.76 -9.21 10.30
C LYS A 145 9.99 -10.60 9.72
N TRP A 146 9.05 -11.53 9.92
CA TRP A 146 9.20 -12.92 9.49
C TRP A 146 8.77 -13.12 8.03
N PHE A 147 7.57 -12.63 7.67
CA PHE A 147 7.05 -12.78 6.32
C PHE A 147 7.81 -11.94 5.28
N SER A 148 8.54 -10.90 5.71
CA SER A 148 9.37 -10.08 4.82
C SER A 148 10.32 -10.91 3.96
N ILE A 149 10.93 -11.97 4.50
CA ILE A 149 11.86 -12.81 3.74
C ILE A 149 11.14 -13.47 2.55
N LEU A 150 9.95 -14.02 2.79
CA LEU A 150 9.14 -14.65 1.75
C LEU A 150 8.65 -13.65 0.71
N LEU A 151 8.22 -12.46 1.15
CA LEU A 151 7.78 -11.38 0.25
C LEU A 151 8.93 -10.88 -0.63
N ILE A 152 10.15 -10.74 -0.08
CA ILE A 152 11.34 -10.34 -0.84
C ILE A 152 11.64 -11.34 -1.97
N LEU A 153 11.70 -12.63 -1.63
CA LEU A 153 12.00 -13.68 -2.62
C LEU A 153 10.90 -13.78 -3.68
N GLN A 154 9.64 -13.73 -3.26
CA GLN A 154 8.49 -13.75 -4.17
C GLN A 154 8.52 -12.56 -5.14
N PHE A 155 8.81 -11.36 -4.65
CA PHE A 155 8.85 -10.16 -5.48
C PHE A 155 10.01 -10.23 -6.48
N ALA A 156 11.21 -10.59 -6.01
CA ALA A 156 12.38 -10.77 -6.86
C ALA A 156 12.07 -11.73 -8.01
N LEU A 157 11.44 -12.87 -7.72
CA LEU A 157 11.10 -13.85 -8.75
C LEU A 157 9.98 -13.37 -9.68
N ARG A 158 8.81 -13.03 -9.14
CA ARG A 158 7.58 -12.78 -9.92
C ARG A 158 7.58 -11.46 -10.68
N LYS A 159 8.33 -10.46 -10.21
CA LYS A 159 8.39 -9.14 -10.83
C LYS A 159 9.61 -8.94 -11.72
N ARG A 160 10.31 -10.04 -12.09
CA ARG A 160 11.54 -9.95 -12.89
C ARG A 160 11.37 -9.17 -14.20
N ALA A 161 10.22 -9.28 -14.86
CA ALA A 161 9.94 -8.53 -16.09
C ALA A 161 9.99 -7.00 -15.92
N LEU A 162 9.73 -6.48 -14.71
CA LEU A 162 9.69 -5.04 -14.45
C LEU A 162 11.08 -4.39 -14.35
N TYR A 163 12.10 -5.16 -13.98
CA TYR A 163 13.41 -4.59 -13.62
C TYR A 163 14.58 -5.27 -14.33
N ARG A 164 14.33 -6.27 -15.18
CA ARG A 164 15.38 -7.07 -15.84
C ARG A 164 16.38 -6.24 -16.65
N ASP A 165 15.97 -5.07 -17.13
CA ASP A 165 16.78 -4.19 -17.95
C ASP A 165 17.74 -3.34 -17.09
N ASN A 166 17.44 -3.18 -15.79
CA ASN A 166 18.21 -2.34 -14.86
C ASN A 166 19.04 -3.16 -13.85
N LEU A 167 18.49 -4.30 -13.38
CA LEU A 167 19.08 -5.09 -12.30
C LEU A 167 18.88 -6.59 -12.52
N THR A 168 19.84 -7.37 -12.04
CA THR A 168 19.66 -8.83 -11.90
C THR A 168 18.77 -9.15 -10.71
N MET A 169 18.14 -10.34 -10.72
CA MET A 169 17.33 -10.81 -9.59
C MET A 169 18.14 -10.87 -8.29
N TRP A 170 19.42 -11.26 -8.37
CA TRP A 170 20.30 -11.26 -7.21
C TRP A 170 20.54 -9.85 -6.67
N GLN A 171 20.80 -8.89 -7.55
CA GLN A 171 20.95 -7.49 -7.13
C GLN A 171 19.66 -6.95 -6.50
N ALA A 172 18.50 -7.20 -7.11
CA ALA A 172 17.20 -6.81 -6.57
C ALA A 172 16.94 -7.42 -5.18
N ALA A 173 17.16 -8.74 -5.02
CA ALA A 173 17.02 -9.43 -3.75
C ALA A 173 18.00 -8.90 -2.70
N LYS A 174 19.28 -8.71 -3.07
CA LYS A 174 20.31 -8.15 -2.17
C LYS A 174 19.90 -6.76 -1.67
N GLN A 175 19.44 -5.87 -2.55
CA GLN A 175 18.98 -4.53 -2.14
C GLN A 175 17.78 -4.58 -1.20
N MET A 176 16.81 -5.45 -1.48
CA MET A 176 15.68 -5.66 -0.56
C MET A 176 16.11 -6.21 0.81
N PHE A 177 17.06 -7.16 0.86
CA PHE A 177 17.59 -7.66 2.13
C PHE A 177 18.38 -6.59 2.89
N LEU A 178 19.11 -5.72 2.19
CA LEU A 178 19.77 -4.56 2.81
C LEU A 178 18.75 -3.63 3.46
N GLY A 179 17.71 -3.21 2.72
CA GLY A 179 16.65 -2.35 3.28
C GLY A 179 15.90 -2.99 4.46
N ARG A 180 15.65 -4.31 4.40
CA ARG A 180 15.12 -5.06 5.54
C ARG A 180 16.04 -4.97 6.76
N SER A 181 17.34 -5.19 6.57
CA SER A 181 18.32 -5.16 7.67
C SER A 181 18.47 -3.76 8.25
N GLU A 182 18.46 -2.74 7.40
CA GLU A 182 18.51 -1.33 7.78
C GLU A 182 17.33 -0.96 8.69
N TYR A 183 16.11 -1.27 8.25
CA TYR A 183 14.89 -1.02 9.03
C TYR A 183 14.93 -1.72 10.39
N LEU A 184 15.20 -3.04 10.42
CA LEU A 184 15.23 -3.82 11.65
C LEU A 184 16.40 -3.44 12.58
N GLY A 185 17.51 -2.95 12.02
CA GLY A 185 18.64 -2.44 12.79
C GLY A 185 18.33 -1.09 13.46
N GLY A 186 17.55 -0.24 12.81
CA GLY A 186 17.05 1.02 13.37
C GLY A 186 16.05 0.80 14.51
N GLU A 187 15.15 -0.18 14.41
CA GLU A 187 14.22 -0.53 15.49
C GLU A 187 14.95 -0.99 16.76
N LYS A 188 15.99 -1.83 16.62
CA LYS A 188 16.79 -2.31 17.76
C LYS A 188 17.54 -1.23 18.52
N LYS A 189 17.80 -0.07 17.90
CA LYS A 189 18.45 1.07 18.57
C LYS A 189 17.46 1.95 19.32
N LYS A 190 16.15 1.77 19.08
CA LYS A 190 15.06 2.54 19.71
C LYS A 190 14.36 1.77 20.86
N SER A 191 14.59 0.46 20.98
CA SER A 191 14.09 -0.43 22.05
C SER A 191 15.10 -0.61 23.16
#